data_AF-A0A7W0M9T6-F1
#
_entry.id   AF-A0A7W0M9T6-F1
#
_cell.length_a   1.000
_cell.length_b   1.000
_cell.length_c   1.000
_cell.angle_alpha   90.00
_cell.angle_beta   90.00
_cell.angle_gamma   90.00
#
_symmetry.space_group_name_H-M   'P 1'
#
loop_
_entity.id
_entity.type
_entity.pdbx_description
1 polymer ?
#
loop_
_entity_poly.entity_id
_entity_poly.type
_entity_poly.pdbx_seq_one_letter_code
_entity_poly.pdbx_strand_id
1 'polypeptide(L)' 'MSALPLFIGGIGLPELLVFGLVVLVLFGSRLPKVMRSLGSSITEFKKGVNEGSQDDEDDAVDTRLETKSK' A
#
# COMPACT_ATOMS: atom_id res chain seq x y z
N MET A 1 -18.85 35.06 20.69
CA MET A 1 -18.52 35.24 19.26
C MET A 1 -17.01 35.29 19.13
N SER A 2 -16.39 34.14 18.93
CA SER A 2 -14.99 33.99 18.53
C SER A 2 -14.69 32.49 18.43
N ALA A 3 -15.13 31.87 17.33
CA ALA A 3 -14.56 30.60 16.91
C ALA A 3 -13.27 30.95 16.17
N LEU A 4 -12.13 30.77 16.84
CA LEU A 4 -10.83 30.87 16.21
C LEU A 4 -10.73 29.76 15.16
N PRO A 5 -10.22 30.04 13.95
CA PRO A 5 -10.08 29.03 12.93
C PRO A 5 -8.99 28.06 13.39
N LEU A 6 -9.37 26.79 13.62
CA LEU A 6 -8.48 25.64 13.78
C LEU A 6 -7.53 25.43 12.58
N PHE A 7 -7.65 26.25 11.53
CA PHE A 7 -6.98 26.16 10.24
C PHE A 7 -5.50 26.60 10.21
N ILE A 8 -4.92 27.17 11.29
CA ILE A 8 -3.55 27.74 11.26
C ILE A 8 -2.53 26.84 12.00
N GLY A 9 -2.57 25.52 11.79
CA GLY A 9 -1.68 24.59 12.50
C GLY A 9 -1.22 23.35 11.75
N GLY A 10 -1.62 23.16 10.50
CA GLY A 10 -1.37 21.94 9.72
C GLY A 10 -2.66 21.20 9.39
N ILE A 11 -2.57 20.19 8.53
CA ILE A 11 -3.70 19.31 8.21
C ILE A 11 -4.01 18.51 9.48
N GLY A 12 -4.98 18.98 10.25
CA GLY A 12 -5.46 18.29 11.43
C GLY A 12 -6.44 17.17 11.08
N LEU A 13 -6.78 16.37 12.08
CA LEU A 13 -7.89 15.42 11.98
C LEU A 13 -9.21 16.08 11.53
N PRO A 14 -9.58 17.31 11.98
CA PRO A 14 -10.81 17.96 11.53
C PRO A 14 -10.87 18.16 10.01
N GLU A 15 -9.78 18.65 9.40
CA GLU A 15 -9.69 18.90 7.96
C GLU A 15 -9.79 17.58 7.16
N LEU A 16 -9.11 16.53 7.61
CA LEU A 16 -9.16 15.22 6.95
C LEU A 16 -10.56 14.59 7.03
N LEU A 17 -11.27 14.77 8.14
CA LEU A 17 -12.62 14.25 8.33
C LEU A 17 -13.62 14.97 7.41
N VAL A 18 -13.51 16.30 7.29
CA VAL A 18 -14.32 17.10 6.35
C VAL A 18 -14.02 16.71 4.90
N PHE A 19 -12.74 16.56 4.53
CA PHE A 19 -12.35 16.11 3.20
C PHE A 19 -12.87 14.69 2.90
N GLY A 20 -12.71 13.76 3.84
CA GLY A 20 -13.23 12.40 3.74
C GLY A 20 -14.74 12.37 3.57
N LEU A 21 -15.47 13.26 4.26
CA LEU A 21 -16.92 13.38 4.11
C LEU A 21 -17.31 13.87 2.71
N VAL A 22 -16.63 14.89 2.17
CA VAL A 22 -16.87 15.38 0.79
C VAL A 22 -16.62 14.28 -0.23
N VAL A 23 -15.49 13.57 -0.11
CA VAL A 23 -15.16 12.43 -0.96
C VAL A 23 -16.21 11.33 -0.82
N LEU A 24 -16.67 11.04 0.39
CA LEU A 24 -17.71 10.04 0.64
C LEU A 24 -19.06 10.43 0.04
N VAL A 25 -19.43 11.71 0.01
CA VAL A 25 -20.67 12.16 -0.66
C VAL A 25 -20.56 12.04 -2.18
N LEU A 26 -19.43 12.41 -2.76
CA LEU A 26 -19.22 12.34 -4.22
C LEU A 26 -19.11 10.91 -4.73
N PHE A 27 -18.36 10.06 -4.04
CA PHE A 27 -18.06 8.70 -4.46
C PHE A 27 -18.97 7.64 -3.81
N GLY A 28 -19.54 7.94 -2.65
CA GLY A 28 -20.44 7.04 -1.92
C GLY A 28 -19.82 5.66 -1.68
N SER A 29 -20.56 4.63 -2.05
CA SER A 29 -20.14 3.23 -1.97
C SER A 29 -19.06 2.82 -2.97
N ARG A 30 -18.66 3.70 -3.90
CA ARG A 30 -17.62 3.40 -4.90
C ARG A 30 -16.21 3.55 -4.33
N LEU A 31 -16.01 4.40 -3.32
CA LEU A 31 -14.69 4.63 -2.71
C LEU A 31 -14.03 3.34 -2.20
N PRO A 32 -14.71 2.47 -1.42
CA PRO A 32 -14.12 1.23 -0.93
C PRO A 32 -13.90 0.18 -2.04
N LYS A 33 -14.65 0.28 -3.15
CA LYS A 33 -14.48 -0.61 -4.30
C LYS A 33 -13.21 -0.26 -5.07
N VAL A 34 -12.97 1.04 -5.30
CA VAL A 34 -11.75 1.55 -5.96
C VAL A 34 -10.52 1.29 -5.08
N MET A 35 -10.61 1.53 -3.77
CA MET A 35 -9.51 1.20 -2.84
C MET A 35 -9.17 -0.29 -2.84
N ARG A 36 -10.17 -1.18 -2.87
CA ARG A 36 -9.93 -2.63 -2.93
C ARG A 36 -9.25 -3.05 -4.23
N SER A 37 -9.71 -2.57 -5.39
CA SER A 37 -9.06 -2.89 -6.66
C SER A 37 -7.64 -2.36 -6.74
N LEU A 38 -7.41 -1.12 -6.28
CA LEU A 38 -6.08 -0.51 -6.24
C LEU A 38 -5.15 -1.24 -5.24
N GLY A 39 -5.71 -1.66 -4.10
CA GLY A 39 -5.03 -2.43 -3.07
C GLY A 39 -4.60 -3.82 -3.53
N SER A 40 -5.46 -4.52 -4.28
CA SER A 40 -5.09 -5.79 -4.90
C SER A 40 -3.95 -5.61 -5.89
N SER A 41 -4.00 -4.59 -6.76
CA SER A 41 -2.93 -4.31 -7.73
C SER A 41 -1.59 -3.97 -7.07
N ILE A 42 -1.58 -3.17 -5.99
CA ILE A 42 -0.32 -2.86 -5.28
C ILE A 42 0.24 -4.08 -4.54
N THR A 43 -0.62 -4.96 -4.01
CA THR A 43 -0.20 -6.21 -3.37
C THR A 43 0.44 -7.16 -4.38
N GLU A 44 -0.21 -7.38 -5.54
CA GLU A 44 0.31 -8.25 -6.60
C GLU A 44 1.61 -7.68 -7.19
N PHE A 45 1.67 -6.35 -7.36
CA PHE A 45 2.89 -5.67 -7.79
C PHE A 45 4.04 -5.87 -6.79
N LYS A 46 3.78 -5.69 -5.49
CA LYS A 46 4.78 -5.90 -4.44
C LYS A 46 5.23 -7.36 -4.36
N LYS A 47 4.32 -8.31 -4.58
CA LYS A 47 4.63 -9.74 -4.62
C LYS A 47 5.54 -10.07 -5.80
N GLY A 48 5.18 -9.65 -7.02
CA GLY A 48 5.97 -9.89 -8.22
C GLY A 48 7.37 -9.26 -8.18
N VAL A 49 7.50 -8.06 -7.59
CA VAL A 49 8.81 -7.42 -7.40
C VAL A 49 9.69 -8.20 -6.40
N ASN A 50 9.10 -8.71 -5.32
CA ASN A 50 9.84 -9.46 -4.30
C ASN A 50 10.22 -10.86 -4.77
N GLU A 51 9.35 -11.54 -5.53
CA GLU A 51 9.66 -12.82 -6.18
C GLU A 51 10.77 -12.65 -7.22
N GLY A 52 10.69 -11.63 -8.07
CA GLY A 52 11.75 -11.33 -9.03
C GLY A 52 13.08 -10.91 -8.39
N SER A 53 13.07 -10.43 -7.14
CA SER A 53 14.29 -10.12 -6.39
C SER A 53 14.85 -11.34 -5.63
N GLN A 54 14.03 -12.36 -5.36
CA GLN A 54 14.44 -13.61 -4.69
C GLN A 54 14.96 -14.66 -5.67
N ASP A 55 14.42 -14.71 -6.90
CA ASP A 55 14.94 -15.60 -7.95
C ASP A 55 16.41 -15.31 -8.31
N ASP A 56 16.90 -14.07 -8.12
CA ASP A 56 18.32 -13.73 -8.28
C ASP A 56 19.21 -14.26 -7.13
N GLU A 57 18.64 -14.66 -5.98
CA GLU A 57 19.38 -15.12 -4.79
C GLU A 57 19.37 -16.66 -4.61
N ASP A 58 18.35 -17.36 -5.11
CA ASP A 58 18.19 -18.82 -4.92
C ASP A 58 18.88 -19.69 -6.00
N ASP A 59 19.23 -19.15 -7.17
CA ASP A 59 19.99 -19.88 -8.21
C ASP A 59 21.46 -20.17 -7.81
N ALA A 60 21.94 -19.67 -6.67
CA ALA A 60 23.30 -19.92 -6.17
C ALA A 60 23.42 -21.10 -5.18
N VAL A 61 22.32 -21.74 -4.77
CA VAL A 61 22.34 -22.68 -3.63
C VAL A 61 22.22 -24.17 -4.03
N ASP A 62 21.85 -24.49 -5.27
CA ASP A 62 21.70 -25.88 -5.75
C ASP A 62 22.86 -26.36 -6.66
N THR A 63 24.11 -26.25 -6.20
CA THR A 63 25.25 -26.90 -6.91
C THR A 63 26.26 -27.58 -5.97
N ARG A 64 25.99 -27.70 -4.66
CA ARG A 64 27.03 -28.16 -3.69
C ARG A 64 26.83 -29.55 -3.05
N LEU A 65 25.82 -30.34 -3.42
CA LEU A 65 25.56 -31.62 -2.73
C LEU A 65 25.73 -32.91 -3.55
N GLU A 66 26.55 -32.91 -4.62
CA GLU A 66 26.88 -34.15 -5.35
C GLU A 66 28.40 -34.44 -5.53
N THR A 67 29.26 -34.00 -4.61
CA THR A 67 30.70 -34.37 -4.65
C THR A 67 31.25 -34.86 -3.31
N LYS A 68 30.51 -35.71 -2.60
CA LYS A 68 31.08 -36.49 -1.47
C LYS A 68 30.54 -37.92 -1.43
N SER A 69 30.62 -38.60 -2.56
CA SER A 69 30.51 -40.05 -2.64
C SER A 69 31.46 -40.59 -3.71
N LYS A 70 32.76 -40.55 -3.44
CA LYS A 70 33.72 -41.62 -3.76
C LYS A 70 35.08 -41.35 -3.15
#